data_AF-A0A4P7NT15-F1
#
_entry.id   AF-A0A4P7NT15-F1
#
_cell.length_a   1.000
_cell.length_b   1.000
_cell.length_c   1.000
_cell.angle_alpha   90.00
_cell.angle_beta   90.00
_cell.angle_gamma   90.00
#
_symmetry.space_group_name_H-M   'P 1'
#
loop_
_entity.id
_entity.type
_entity.pdbx_description
1 polymer ?
#
loop_
_entity_poly.entity_id
_entity_poly.type
_entity_poly.pdbx_seq_one_letter_code
_entity_poly.pdbx_strand_id
1 'polypeptide(L)'
;MAANAKYTAAPTQDPDDHLDYTSAPPSYQATGSSAAQPSDAERLASGVPRSSEDDLPDDFKFGGNVAEATVEIRHQFIRKVYSILTVQLLITGGVSALGFMSTSYRDWVRAHPGVLWLSLFGAMGMMLLTYWKRKSYPTNLLFLGGFTLLEAYTISVVVTFYDSSIVLNAVLLTAGMFVFLTAFAFQTKYDFTSWMPYLFGALWGLVLFGFVAMFLPYSSTAELIYGALAALVFSGYILVDTQLVMRTHHVEEEIAAAISLYLDIINLFLAILRILNSQQQN
;
A
#
# COMPACT_ATOMS: atom_id res chain seq x y z
N MET A 1 24.85 19.31 40.28
CA MET A 1 24.99 20.21 39.12
C MET A 1 25.40 19.38 37.93
N ALA A 2 24.57 19.34 36.88
CA ALA A 2 24.77 18.53 35.68
C ALA A 2 25.67 19.26 34.68
N ALA A 3 26.57 18.53 34.01
CA ALA A 3 27.19 18.96 32.76
C ALA A 3 27.72 17.74 31.98
N ASN A 4 26.83 17.06 31.26
CA ASN A 4 27.20 16.15 30.17
C ASN A 4 26.78 16.85 28.86
N ALA A 5 27.70 17.60 28.25
CA ALA A 5 27.53 18.13 26.92
C ALA A 5 28.59 17.48 26.02
N LYS A 6 28.15 16.48 25.25
CA LYS A 6 28.94 15.76 24.27
C LYS A 6 28.88 16.54 22.94
N TYR A 7 29.46 17.73 22.91
CA TYR A 7 29.55 18.55 21.70
C TYR A 7 31.01 18.87 21.43
N THR A 8 31.55 18.28 20.35
CA THR A 8 32.82 18.69 19.77
C THR A 8 32.58 19.98 18.99
N ALA A 9 33.44 20.99 19.17
CA ALA A 9 33.36 22.23 18.41
C ALA A 9 33.46 21.94 16.90
N ALA A 10 32.63 22.59 16.10
CA ALA A 10 32.66 22.45 14.66
C ALA A 10 34.02 22.93 14.11
N PRO A 11 34.60 22.23 13.12
CA PRO A 11 35.77 22.74 12.41
C PRO A 11 35.47 24.12 11.84
N THR A 12 36.33 25.09 12.13
CA THR A 12 36.23 26.48 11.62
C THR A 12 36.99 26.68 10.32
N GLN A 13 37.60 25.62 9.79
CA GLN A 13 38.37 25.66 8.56
C GLN A 13 37.46 25.32 7.39
N ASP A 14 37.41 26.21 6.41
CA ASP A 14 36.63 26.02 5.20
C ASP A 14 37.18 24.78 4.46
N PRO A 15 36.36 23.76 4.14
CA PRO A 15 36.83 22.61 3.37
C PRO A 15 37.35 22.99 1.99
N ASP A 16 37.06 24.20 1.49
CA ASP A 16 37.48 24.64 0.15
C ASP A 16 38.73 25.54 0.17
N ASP A 17 39.33 25.80 1.35
CA ASP A 17 40.53 26.67 1.51
C ASP A 17 41.76 26.21 0.72
N HIS A 18 41.76 24.96 0.24
CA HIS A 18 42.84 24.35 -0.54
C HIS A 18 42.49 24.18 -2.03
N LEU A 19 41.34 24.68 -2.47
CA LEU A 19 40.89 24.62 -3.84
C LEU A 19 41.19 25.95 -4.54
N ASP A 20 42.32 26.00 -5.25
CA ASP A 20 42.63 27.08 -6.19
C ASP A 20 41.68 26.98 -7.40
N TYR A 21 40.51 27.63 -7.31
CA TYR A 21 39.57 27.68 -8.42
C TYR A 21 40.16 28.52 -9.57
N THR A 22 40.73 27.85 -10.58
CA THR A 22 41.31 28.51 -11.77
C THR A 22 40.27 29.04 -12.75
N SER A 23 39.00 28.73 -12.54
CA SER A 23 37.87 29.15 -13.37
C SER A 23 36.64 29.35 -12.51
N ALA A 24 35.85 30.37 -12.83
CA ALA A 24 34.56 30.57 -12.20
C ALA A 24 33.69 29.30 -12.37
N PRO A 25 32.90 28.90 -11.36
CA PRO A 25 31.96 27.81 -11.50
C PRO A 25 31.03 28.10 -12.70
N PRO A 26 30.59 27.07 -13.44
CA PRO A 26 29.64 27.24 -14.53
C PRO A 26 28.45 28.05 -14.05
N SER A 27 28.05 29.09 -14.79
CA SER A 27 26.82 29.80 -14.48
C SER A 27 25.67 28.79 -14.58
N TYR A 28 24.73 28.84 -13.62
CA TYR A 28 23.52 27.99 -13.62
C TYR A 28 22.67 28.10 -14.91
N GLN A 29 23.02 29.03 -15.81
CA GLN A 29 22.39 29.24 -17.12
C GLN A 29 22.98 28.37 -18.24
N ALA A 30 24.02 27.57 -17.97
CA ALA A 30 24.78 26.87 -19.02
C ALA A 30 24.33 25.42 -19.29
N THR A 31 23.13 25.00 -18.87
CA THR A 31 22.48 23.81 -19.45
C THR A 31 21.61 24.26 -20.63
N GLY A 32 22.07 23.92 -21.83
CA GLY A 32 21.65 24.49 -23.12
C GLY A 32 20.15 24.48 -23.38
N SER A 33 19.57 25.68 -23.41
CA SER A 33 18.23 25.98 -23.92
C SER A 33 18.25 25.99 -25.45
N SER A 34 18.06 24.83 -26.08
CA SER A 34 17.77 24.76 -27.52
C SER A 34 16.26 24.89 -27.76
N ALA A 35 15.73 26.09 -27.52
CA ALA A 35 14.53 26.70 -28.10
C ALA A 35 14.23 27.95 -27.27
N ALA A 36 13.86 29.06 -27.91
CA ALA A 36 13.58 30.34 -27.27
C ALA A 36 12.40 30.23 -26.29
N GLN A 37 12.67 29.84 -25.04
CA GLN A 37 11.74 29.97 -23.93
C GLN A 37 12.11 31.23 -23.13
N PRO A 38 11.14 32.11 -22.82
CA PRO A 38 11.39 33.30 -22.03
C PRO A 38 11.97 32.94 -20.67
N SER A 39 12.90 33.77 -20.18
CA SER A 39 13.56 33.54 -18.89
C SER A 39 12.54 33.51 -17.74
N ASP A 40 12.80 32.75 -16.67
CA ASP A 40 11.87 32.60 -15.54
C ASP A 40 11.41 33.94 -14.95
N ALA A 41 12.27 34.97 -15.01
CA ALA A 41 11.97 36.33 -14.59
C ALA A 41 10.89 37.01 -15.47
N GLU A 42 10.92 36.79 -16.78
CA GLU A 42 9.92 37.31 -17.72
C GLU A 42 8.56 36.58 -17.58
N ARG A 43 8.59 35.29 -17.22
CA ARG A 43 7.36 34.51 -16.97
C ARG A 43 6.67 34.92 -15.67
N LEU A 44 7.46 35.21 -14.63
CA LEU A 44 6.96 35.78 -13.37
C LEU A 44 6.35 37.18 -13.56
N ALA A 45 6.99 38.02 -14.39
CA ALA A 45 6.50 39.37 -14.67
C ALA A 45 5.25 39.39 -15.57
N SER A 46 5.09 38.40 -16.46
CA SER A 46 3.96 38.31 -17.39
C SER A 46 2.69 37.70 -16.78
N GLY A 47 2.75 37.16 -15.57
CA GLY A 47 1.59 36.58 -14.88
C GLY A 47 0.99 35.36 -15.58
N VAL A 48 1.72 34.77 -16.52
CA VAL A 48 1.27 33.56 -17.25
C VAL A 48 1.31 32.38 -16.27
N PRO A 49 0.20 31.66 -16.07
CA PRO A 49 0.20 30.46 -15.25
C PRO A 49 1.20 29.44 -15.82
N ARG A 50 2.04 28.88 -14.96
CA ARG A 50 2.95 27.79 -15.35
C ARG A 50 2.14 26.57 -15.79
N SER A 51 2.55 25.91 -16.86
CA SER A 51 1.97 24.64 -17.30
C SER A 51 2.83 23.46 -16.87
N SER A 52 2.28 22.25 -16.90
CA SER A 52 3.06 21.02 -16.60
C SER A 52 4.16 20.71 -17.61
N GLU A 53 4.20 21.44 -18.73
CA GLU A 53 5.16 21.30 -19.83
C GLU A 53 6.32 22.29 -19.73
N ASP A 54 6.33 23.13 -18.68
CA ASP A 54 7.45 24.02 -18.39
C ASP A 54 8.64 23.22 -17.88
N ASP A 55 9.84 23.56 -18.37
CA ASP A 55 11.10 22.89 -18.06
C ASP A 55 11.55 23.26 -16.62
N LEU A 56 10.79 22.78 -15.65
CA LEU A 56 11.00 22.99 -14.22
C LEU A 56 12.23 22.18 -13.78
N PRO A 57 13.10 22.74 -12.93
CA PRO A 57 14.11 21.95 -12.24
C PRO A 57 13.46 20.80 -11.46
N ASP A 58 14.09 19.62 -11.43
CA ASP A 58 13.49 18.39 -10.89
C ASP A 58 13.02 18.53 -9.43
N ASP A 59 13.70 19.34 -8.63
CA ASP A 59 13.33 19.62 -7.23
C ASP A 59 11.93 20.27 -7.07
N PHE A 60 11.41 20.94 -8.11
CA PHE A 60 10.06 21.52 -8.10
C PHE A 60 8.99 20.58 -8.64
N LYS A 61 9.39 19.42 -9.21
CA LYS A 61 8.44 18.45 -9.73
C LYS A 61 7.90 17.53 -8.64
N PHE A 62 8.71 17.27 -7.60
CA PHE A 62 8.34 16.49 -6.43
C PHE A 62 7.74 17.39 -5.34
N GLY A 63 6.42 17.33 -5.15
CA GLY A 63 5.75 17.96 -4.02
C GLY A 63 5.96 17.21 -2.70
N GLY A 64 5.52 17.78 -1.58
CA GLY A 64 5.57 17.10 -0.29
C GLY A 64 4.69 15.84 -0.26
N ASN A 65 3.65 15.82 -1.09
CA ASN A 65 2.73 14.71 -1.30
C ASN A 65 2.39 14.54 -2.79
N VAL A 66 1.67 13.47 -3.12
CA VAL A 66 1.26 13.14 -4.50
C VAL A 66 0.34 14.19 -5.13
N ALA A 67 -0.46 14.92 -4.34
CA ALA A 67 -1.32 15.99 -4.88
C ALA A 67 -0.53 17.22 -5.34
N GLU A 68 0.59 17.50 -4.70
CA GLU A 68 1.49 18.62 -5.02
C GLU A 68 2.50 18.29 -6.14
N ALA A 69 2.69 17.01 -6.44
CA ALA A 69 3.58 16.58 -7.52
C ALA A 69 3.01 16.87 -8.91
N THR A 70 3.88 16.94 -9.92
CA THR A 70 3.44 17.09 -11.32
C THR A 70 2.55 15.91 -11.74
N VAL A 71 1.66 16.15 -12.71
CA VAL A 71 0.70 15.16 -13.21
C VAL A 71 1.41 13.87 -13.66
N GLU A 72 2.58 14.01 -14.30
CA GLU A 72 3.40 12.90 -14.76
C GLU A 72 3.88 12.03 -13.60
N ILE A 73 4.45 12.65 -12.56
CA ILE A 73 4.96 11.95 -11.37
C ILE A 73 3.81 11.26 -10.63
N ARG A 74 2.66 11.92 -10.48
CA ARG A 74 1.46 11.33 -9.89
C ARG A 74 1.02 10.07 -10.64
N HIS A 75 0.95 10.13 -11.98
CA HIS A 75 0.55 8.97 -12.77
C HIS A 75 1.58 7.83 -12.69
N GLN A 76 2.87 8.14 -12.62
CA GLN A 76 3.91 7.14 -12.41
C GLN A 76 3.78 6.46 -11.03
N PHE A 77 3.56 7.25 -9.97
CA PHE A 77 3.33 6.73 -8.62
C PHE A 77 2.13 5.78 -8.57
N ILE A 78 0.97 6.24 -9.06
CA ILE A 78 -0.26 5.43 -9.09
C ILE A 78 -0.01 4.15 -9.89
N ARG A 79 0.62 4.23 -11.06
CA ARG A 79 0.94 3.05 -11.87
C ARG A 79 1.82 2.06 -11.11
N LYS A 80 2.85 2.52 -10.39
CA LYS A 80 3.70 1.65 -9.57
C LYS A 80 2.92 0.95 -8.47
N VAL A 81 2.12 1.68 -7.70
CA VAL A 81 1.29 1.12 -6.61
C VAL A 81 0.40 0.00 -7.14
N TYR A 82 -0.37 0.27 -8.20
CA TYR A 82 -1.28 -0.71 -8.77
C TYR A 82 -0.56 -1.86 -9.50
N SER A 83 0.65 -1.65 -10.02
CA SER A 83 1.46 -2.73 -10.60
C SER A 83 1.93 -3.70 -9.51
N ILE A 84 2.44 -3.17 -8.39
CA ILE A 84 2.84 -3.97 -7.23
C ILE A 84 1.62 -4.75 -6.72
N LEU A 85 0.51 -4.05 -6.48
CA LEU A 85 -0.74 -4.64 -6.01
C LEU A 85 -1.21 -5.79 -6.92
N THR A 86 -1.19 -5.57 -8.24
CA THR A 86 -1.60 -6.59 -9.22
C THR A 86 -0.71 -7.84 -9.11
N VAL A 87 0.61 -7.67 -9.00
CA VAL A 87 1.54 -8.79 -8.81
C VAL A 87 1.24 -9.53 -7.51
N GLN A 88 0.97 -8.82 -6.41
CA GLN A 88 0.62 -9.44 -5.13
C GLN A 88 -0.66 -10.28 -5.22
N LEU A 89 -1.70 -9.76 -5.88
CA LEU A 89 -2.96 -10.46 -6.09
C LEU A 89 -2.79 -11.67 -7.01
N LEU A 90 -2.00 -11.56 -8.09
CA LEU A 90 -1.72 -12.69 -8.98
C LEU A 90 -0.96 -13.81 -8.27
N ILE A 91 0.04 -13.48 -7.45
CA ILE A 91 0.76 -14.45 -6.62
C ILE A 91 -0.22 -15.11 -5.64
N THR A 92 -1.03 -14.32 -4.94
CA THR A 92 -2.00 -14.84 -3.96
C THR A 92 -3.02 -15.77 -4.61
N GLY A 93 -3.62 -15.35 -5.73
CA GLY A 93 -4.57 -16.16 -6.49
C GLY A 93 -3.92 -17.42 -7.07
N GLY A 94 -2.70 -17.32 -7.60
CA GLY A 94 -1.96 -18.45 -8.15
C GLY A 94 -1.60 -19.51 -7.10
N VAL A 95 -1.06 -19.09 -5.95
CA VAL A 95 -0.74 -20.00 -4.84
C VAL A 95 -2.00 -20.62 -4.25
N SER A 96 -3.09 -19.85 -4.15
CA SER A 96 -4.40 -20.35 -3.70
C SER A 96 -5.00 -21.36 -4.67
N ALA A 97 -4.92 -21.12 -5.98
CA ALA A 97 -5.39 -22.04 -7.00
C ALA A 97 -4.61 -23.37 -6.98
N LEU A 98 -3.28 -23.31 -6.90
CA LEU A 98 -2.43 -24.51 -6.80
C LEU A 98 -2.72 -25.32 -5.52
N GLY A 99 -2.85 -24.62 -4.39
CA GLY A 99 -3.17 -25.26 -3.11
C GLY A 99 -4.54 -25.93 -3.13
N PHE A 100 -5.53 -25.28 -3.76
CA PHE A 100 -6.85 -25.86 -3.94
C PHE A 100 -6.82 -27.08 -4.88
N MET A 101 -6.14 -27.03 -6.02
CA MET A 101 -6.17 -28.12 -7.02
C MET A 101 -5.46 -29.40 -6.58
N SER A 102 -4.55 -29.33 -5.61
CA SER A 102 -3.76 -30.47 -5.14
C SER A 102 -4.35 -31.10 -3.88
N THR A 103 -4.86 -32.33 -3.98
CA THR A 103 -5.31 -33.11 -2.82
C THR A 103 -4.18 -33.34 -1.82
N SER A 104 -2.98 -33.66 -2.31
CA SER A 104 -1.77 -33.84 -1.51
C SER A 104 -1.41 -32.58 -0.70
N TYR A 105 -1.58 -31.39 -1.28
CA TYR A 105 -1.35 -30.13 -0.55
C TYR A 105 -2.35 -29.98 0.60
N ARG A 106 -3.64 -30.24 0.37
CA ARG A 106 -4.68 -30.15 1.41
C ARG A 106 -4.38 -31.09 2.59
N ASP A 107 -3.97 -32.32 2.30
CA ASP A 107 -3.63 -33.30 3.33
C ASP A 107 -2.36 -32.89 4.10
N TRP A 108 -1.36 -32.35 3.39
CA TRP A 108 -0.13 -31.87 4.01
C TRP A 108 -0.37 -30.67 4.95
N VAL A 109 -1.20 -29.70 4.54
CA VAL A 109 -1.55 -28.53 5.36
C VAL A 109 -2.27 -28.95 6.64
N ARG A 110 -3.20 -29.91 6.56
CA ARG A 110 -3.89 -30.46 7.74
C ARG A 110 -2.94 -31.20 8.69
N ALA A 111 -1.93 -31.88 8.14
CA ALA A 111 -0.92 -32.56 8.95
C ALA A 111 0.07 -31.62 9.63
N HIS A 112 0.27 -30.40 9.10
CA HIS A 112 1.26 -29.43 9.59
C HIS A 112 0.66 -28.06 9.94
N PRO A 113 -0.28 -27.98 10.90
CA PRO A 113 -0.94 -26.72 11.26
C PRO A 113 0.04 -25.65 11.78
N GLY A 114 1.21 -26.03 12.28
CA GLY A 114 2.26 -25.10 12.72
C GLY A 114 2.79 -24.19 11.61
N VAL A 115 2.70 -24.61 10.34
CA VAL A 115 3.19 -23.80 9.21
C VAL A 115 2.30 -22.59 8.95
N LEU A 116 0.99 -22.70 9.23
CA LEU A 116 0.06 -21.56 9.17
C LEU A 116 0.43 -20.46 10.18
N TRP A 117 0.80 -20.84 11.40
CA TRP A 117 1.25 -19.88 12.40
C TRP A 117 2.58 -19.25 12.00
N LEU A 118 3.51 -20.05 11.48
CA LEU A 118 4.77 -19.55 10.95
C LEU A 118 4.57 -18.55 9.82
N SER A 119 3.63 -18.81 8.89
CA SER A 119 3.33 -17.89 7.80
C SER A 119 2.70 -16.60 8.29
N LEU A 120 1.76 -16.67 9.24
CA LEU A 120 1.09 -15.49 9.79
C LEU A 120 2.06 -14.57 10.54
N PHE A 121 2.84 -15.12 11.47
CA PHE A 121 3.85 -14.33 12.19
C PHE A 121 5.00 -13.90 11.29
N GLY A 122 5.37 -14.73 10.32
CA GLY A 122 6.36 -14.41 9.31
C GLY A 122 5.91 -13.23 8.43
N ALA A 123 4.65 -13.21 7.96
CA ALA A 123 4.10 -12.11 7.19
C ALA A 123 4.14 -10.80 7.99
N MET A 124 3.71 -10.83 9.26
CA MET A 124 3.82 -9.67 10.15
C MET A 124 5.28 -9.18 10.31
N GLY A 125 6.23 -10.10 10.51
CA GLY A 125 7.65 -9.78 10.58
C GLY A 125 8.19 -9.16 9.29
N MET A 126 7.82 -9.72 8.13
CA MET A 126 8.24 -9.19 6.82
C MET A 126 7.61 -7.83 6.51
N MET A 127 6.37 -7.58 6.96
CA MET A 127 5.74 -6.27 6.88
C MET A 127 6.52 -5.23 7.70
N LEU A 128 6.87 -5.55 8.95
CA LEU A 128 7.69 -4.68 9.80
C LEU A 128 9.08 -4.40 9.21
N LEU A 129 9.73 -5.43 8.66
CA LEU A 129 11.02 -5.29 7.97
C LEU A 129 10.90 -4.40 6.72
N THR A 130 9.81 -4.54 5.97
CA THR A 130 9.52 -3.69 4.80
C THR A 130 9.36 -2.23 5.22
N TYR A 131 8.66 -1.96 6.33
CA TYR A 131 8.53 -0.61 6.88
C TYR A 131 9.88 -0.06 7.35
N TRP A 132 10.67 -0.84 8.07
CA TRP A 132 11.99 -0.43 8.57
C TRP A 132 12.97 -0.12 7.43
N LYS A 133 12.96 -0.92 6.36
CA LYS A 133 13.81 -0.73 5.19
C LYS A 133 13.11 -0.04 4.03
N ARG A 134 12.03 0.71 4.27
CA ARG A 134 11.20 1.31 3.21
C ARG A 134 11.96 2.17 2.19
N LYS A 135 13.03 2.86 2.62
CA LYS A 135 13.91 3.70 1.77
C LYS A 135 15.10 2.95 1.14
N SER A 136 15.29 1.67 1.44
CA SER A 136 16.45 0.89 1.00
C SER A 136 16.08 0.01 -0.19
N TYR A 137 16.27 0.52 -1.40
CA TYR A 137 16.08 -0.25 -2.63
C TYR A 137 17.33 -1.09 -2.96
N PRO A 138 17.21 -2.36 -3.40
CA PRO A 138 16.00 -3.15 -3.64
C PRO A 138 15.55 -4.01 -2.43
N THR A 139 16.17 -3.84 -1.25
CA THR A 139 15.86 -4.65 -0.05
C THR A 139 14.40 -4.58 0.37
N ASN A 140 13.77 -3.39 0.23
CA ASN A 140 12.34 -3.21 0.47
C ASN A 140 11.46 -4.13 -0.40
N LEU A 141 11.82 -4.35 -1.67
CA LEU A 141 11.09 -5.27 -2.55
C LEU A 141 11.29 -6.73 -2.17
N LEU A 142 12.47 -7.11 -1.68
CA LEU A 142 12.71 -8.47 -1.19
C LEU A 142 11.83 -8.78 0.02
N PHE A 143 11.73 -7.84 0.97
CA PHE A 143 10.86 -7.99 2.14
C PHE A 143 9.39 -7.96 1.77
N LEU A 144 8.98 -7.10 0.83
CA LEU A 144 7.64 -7.09 0.26
C LEU A 144 7.29 -8.42 -0.41
N GLY A 145 8.20 -8.99 -1.18
CA GLY A 145 8.02 -10.29 -1.83
C GLY A 145 7.83 -11.41 -0.81
N GLY A 146 8.66 -11.43 0.24
CA GLY A 146 8.50 -12.40 1.32
C GLY A 146 7.20 -12.21 2.12
N PHE A 147 6.79 -10.98 2.41
CA PHE A 147 5.48 -10.69 2.98
C PHE A 147 4.35 -11.25 2.10
N THR A 148 4.41 -10.96 0.79
CA THR A 148 3.40 -11.40 -0.18
C THR A 148 3.32 -12.92 -0.27
N LEU A 149 4.46 -13.63 -0.26
CA LEU A 149 4.46 -15.10 -0.33
C LEU A 149 3.91 -15.74 0.94
N LEU A 150 4.24 -15.20 2.12
CA LEU A 150 3.74 -15.71 3.40
C LEU A 150 2.25 -15.43 3.56
N GLU A 151 1.78 -14.26 3.13
CA GLU A 151 0.35 -13.94 3.10
C GLU A 151 -0.38 -14.81 2.07
N ALA A 152 0.15 -14.95 0.85
CA ALA A 152 -0.40 -15.82 -0.18
C ALA A 152 -0.53 -17.28 0.28
N TYR A 153 0.44 -17.80 1.03
CA TYR A 153 0.35 -19.11 1.64
C TYR A 153 -0.76 -19.18 2.69
N THR A 154 -0.87 -18.16 3.57
CA THR A 154 -1.94 -18.08 4.58
C THR A 154 -3.32 -18.12 3.92
N ILE A 155 -3.54 -17.32 2.87
CA ILE A 155 -4.80 -17.32 2.12
C ILE A 155 -5.03 -18.66 1.40
N SER A 156 -3.99 -19.26 0.83
CA SER A 156 -4.07 -20.59 0.21
C SER A 156 -4.55 -21.66 1.18
N VAL A 157 -4.02 -21.66 2.40
CA VAL A 157 -4.47 -22.56 3.48
C VAL A 157 -5.94 -22.30 3.82
N VAL A 158 -6.35 -21.04 4.03
CA VAL A 158 -7.73 -20.69 4.38
C VAL A 158 -8.70 -21.20 3.32
N VAL A 159 -8.45 -20.96 2.03
CA VAL A 159 -9.37 -21.39 0.97
C VAL A 159 -9.50 -22.91 0.83
N THR A 160 -8.55 -23.70 1.35
CA THR A 160 -8.68 -25.18 1.34
C THR A 160 -9.80 -25.72 2.23
N PHE A 161 -10.32 -24.89 3.14
CA PHE A 161 -11.44 -25.22 4.04
C PHE A 161 -12.81 -24.84 3.47
N TYR A 162 -12.85 -24.23 2.28
CA TYR A 162 -14.09 -23.79 1.63
C TYR A 162 -14.31 -24.55 0.32
N ASP A 163 -15.59 -24.61 -0.11
CA ASP A 163 -15.95 -25.16 -1.41
C ASP A 163 -15.45 -24.26 -2.55
N SER A 164 -15.06 -24.86 -3.68
CA SER A 164 -14.48 -24.12 -4.81
C SER A 164 -15.45 -23.13 -5.43
N SER A 165 -16.74 -23.48 -5.48
CA SER A 165 -17.80 -22.61 -5.97
C SER A 165 -17.89 -21.34 -5.12
N ILE A 166 -17.82 -21.47 -3.79
CA ILE A 166 -17.83 -20.35 -2.85
C ILE A 166 -16.59 -19.48 -3.06
N VAL A 167 -15.41 -20.09 -3.13
CA VAL A 167 -14.13 -19.36 -3.32
C VAL A 167 -14.15 -18.58 -4.63
N LEU A 168 -14.57 -19.20 -5.74
CA LEU A 168 -14.63 -18.54 -7.04
C LEU A 168 -15.61 -17.36 -7.04
N ASN A 169 -16.80 -17.54 -6.45
CA ASN A 169 -17.78 -16.47 -6.31
C ASN A 169 -17.24 -15.32 -5.45
N ALA A 170 -16.53 -15.62 -4.35
CA ALA A 170 -15.91 -14.61 -3.50
C ALA A 170 -14.84 -13.81 -4.25
N VAL A 171 -14.00 -14.47 -5.05
CA VAL A 171 -12.99 -13.79 -5.89
C VAL A 171 -13.66 -12.83 -6.88
N LEU A 172 -14.71 -13.28 -7.58
CA LEU A 172 -15.41 -12.45 -8.57
C LEU A 172 -16.09 -11.24 -7.92
N LEU A 173 -16.77 -11.43 -6.79
CA LEU A 173 -17.41 -10.35 -6.05
C LEU A 173 -16.39 -9.35 -5.50
N THR A 174 -15.28 -9.84 -4.94
CA THR A 174 -14.21 -8.97 -4.41
C THR A 174 -13.60 -8.14 -5.53
N ALA A 175 -13.28 -8.76 -6.67
CA ALA A 175 -12.74 -8.06 -7.82
C ALA A 175 -13.70 -6.98 -8.34
N GLY A 176 -15.00 -7.32 -8.47
CA GLY A 176 -16.04 -6.38 -8.87
C GLY A 176 -16.19 -5.20 -7.90
N MET A 177 -16.23 -5.47 -6.59
CA MET A 177 -16.29 -4.44 -5.56
C MET A 177 -15.05 -3.55 -5.55
N PHE A 178 -13.86 -4.15 -5.61
CA PHE A 178 -12.61 -3.39 -5.62
C PHE A 178 -12.53 -2.45 -6.83
N VAL A 179 -12.83 -2.94 -8.04
CA VAL A 179 -12.85 -2.11 -9.26
C VAL A 179 -13.88 -1.00 -9.15
N PHE A 180 -15.09 -1.31 -8.69
CA PHE A 180 -16.17 -0.33 -8.52
C PHE A 180 -15.79 0.77 -7.51
N LEU A 181 -15.33 0.38 -6.31
CA LEU A 181 -14.97 1.31 -5.24
C LEU A 181 -13.76 2.16 -5.63
N THR A 182 -12.75 1.56 -6.26
CA THR A 182 -11.58 2.29 -6.77
C THR A 182 -11.99 3.33 -7.81
N ALA A 183 -12.80 2.94 -8.80
CA ALA A 183 -13.28 3.85 -9.83
C ALA A 183 -14.14 4.98 -9.24
N PHE A 184 -14.96 4.66 -8.25
CA PHE A 184 -15.77 5.65 -7.53
C PHE A 184 -14.90 6.63 -6.72
N ALA A 185 -13.90 6.13 -6.00
CA ALA A 185 -12.95 6.96 -5.24
C ALA A 185 -12.14 7.90 -6.14
N PHE A 186 -11.83 7.47 -7.37
CA PHE A 186 -11.16 8.30 -8.38
C PHE A 186 -12.02 9.45 -8.91
N GLN A 187 -13.34 9.25 -9.00
CA GLN A 187 -14.26 10.21 -9.62
C GLN A 187 -14.94 11.14 -8.62
N THR A 188 -15.11 10.68 -7.39
CA THR A 188 -15.87 11.42 -6.38
C THR A 188 -15.13 12.65 -5.85
N LYS A 189 -15.89 13.71 -5.60
CA LYS A 189 -15.41 14.92 -4.91
C LYS A 189 -15.50 14.79 -3.38
N TYR A 190 -16.21 13.78 -2.89
CA TYR A 190 -16.31 13.53 -1.45
C TYR A 190 -14.96 13.10 -0.89
N ASP A 191 -14.59 13.62 0.27
CA ASP A 191 -13.32 13.31 0.93
C ASP A 191 -13.52 12.18 1.96
N PHE A 192 -13.26 10.96 1.51
CA PHE A 192 -13.30 9.77 2.35
C PHE A 192 -12.14 9.73 3.35
N THR A 193 -11.03 10.46 3.15
CA THR A 193 -9.88 10.40 4.08
C THR A 193 -10.26 10.79 5.50
N SER A 194 -11.29 11.62 5.66
CA SER A 194 -11.91 11.97 6.95
C SER A 194 -12.53 10.78 7.71
N TRP A 195 -12.74 9.64 7.05
CA TRP A 195 -13.30 8.43 7.65
C TRP A 195 -12.29 7.59 8.42
N MET A 196 -10.99 7.85 8.23
CA MET A 196 -9.89 7.09 8.84
C MET A 196 -10.04 6.82 10.36
N PRO A 197 -10.37 7.78 11.24
CA PRO A 197 -10.52 7.49 12.67
C PRO A 197 -11.70 6.56 12.98
N TYR A 198 -12.81 6.66 12.22
CA TYR A 198 -13.96 5.79 12.41
C TYR A 198 -13.67 4.36 11.93
N LEU A 199 -13.02 4.24 10.77
CA LEU A 199 -12.58 2.94 10.24
C LEU A 199 -11.57 2.28 11.17
N PHE A 200 -10.63 3.03 11.74
CA PHE A 200 -9.68 2.53 12.73
C PHE A 200 -10.38 1.99 13.98
N GLY A 201 -11.38 2.71 14.51
CA GLY A 201 -12.20 2.23 15.62
C GLY A 201 -12.99 0.97 15.26
N ALA A 202 -13.59 0.93 14.07
CA ALA A 202 -14.34 -0.22 13.58
C ALA A 202 -13.46 -1.47 13.39
N LEU A 203 -12.24 -1.29 12.87
CA LEU A 203 -11.25 -2.36 12.73
C LEU A 203 -10.90 -2.97 14.09
N TRP A 204 -10.62 -2.14 15.10
CA TRP A 204 -10.40 -2.63 16.46
C TRP A 204 -11.60 -3.37 17.03
N GLY A 205 -12.82 -2.90 16.74
CA GLY A 205 -14.06 -3.61 17.09
C GLY A 205 -14.11 -5.01 16.48
N LEU A 206 -13.79 -5.15 15.19
CA LEU A 206 -13.70 -6.45 14.51
C LEU A 206 -12.63 -7.35 15.12
N VAL A 207 -11.43 -6.81 15.39
CA VAL A 207 -10.32 -7.55 15.99
C VAL A 207 -10.69 -8.07 17.38
N LEU A 208 -11.23 -7.21 18.25
CA LEU A 208 -11.63 -7.60 19.60
C LEU A 208 -12.78 -8.60 19.59
N PHE A 209 -13.78 -8.41 18.72
CA PHE A 209 -14.85 -9.39 18.55
C PHE A 209 -14.30 -10.73 18.05
N GLY A 210 -13.44 -10.73 17.03
CA GLY A 210 -12.79 -11.94 16.50
C GLY A 210 -11.97 -12.67 17.56
N PHE A 211 -11.29 -11.93 18.45
CA PHE A 211 -10.57 -12.49 19.59
C PHE A 211 -11.52 -13.16 20.60
N VAL A 212 -12.63 -12.51 20.97
CA VAL A 212 -13.64 -13.09 21.87
C VAL A 212 -14.30 -14.33 21.24
N ALA A 213 -14.59 -14.28 19.94
CA ALA A 213 -15.19 -15.37 19.17
C ALA A 213 -14.29 -16.62 19.08
N MET A 214 -12.99 -16.51 19.38
CA MET A 214 -12.09 -17.67 19.49
C MET A 214 -12.41 -18.54 20.72
N PHE A 215 -12.93 -17.94 21.80
CA PHE A 215 -13.19 -18.63 23.07
C PHE A 215 -14.67 -18.97 23.29
N LEU A 216 -15.57 -18.26 22.59
CA LEU A 216 -17.01 -18.42 22.75
C LEU A 216 -17.64 -18.97 21.47
N PRO A 217 -18.52 -20.00 21.56
CA PRO A 217 -19.29 -20.44 20.40
C PRO A 217 -20.25 -19.33 19.96
N TYR A 218 -20.37 -19.12 18.66
CA TYR A 218 -21.29 -18.16 18.07
C TYR A 218 -22.16 -18.81 16.99
N SER A 219 -23.32 -18.21 16.71
CA SER A 219 -24.29 -18.74 15.74
C SER A 219 -23.90 -18.41 14.30
N SER A 220 -24.42 -19.17 13.34
CA SER A 220 -24.28 -18.88 11.90
C SER A 220 -24.74 -17.46 11.56
N THR A 221 -25.78 -16.95 12.24
CA THR A 221 -26.23 -15.56 12.09
C THR A 221 -25.19 -14.55 12.55
N ALA A 222 -24.52 -14.80 13.69
CA ALA A 222 -23.44 -13.94 14.16
C ALA A 222 -22.24 -13.95 13.20
N GLU A 223 -21.95 -15.08 12.57
CA GLU A 223 -20.91 -15.18 11.54
C GLU A 223 -21.22 -14.34 10.30
N LEU A 224 -22.47 -14.39 9.83
CA LEU A 224 -22.96 -13.59 8.71
C LEU A 224 -22.87 -12.10 9.03
N ILE A 225 -23.32 -11.68 10.21
CA ILE A 225 -23.25 -10.28 10.65
C ILE A 225 -21.80 -9.82 10.73
N TYR A 226 -20.91 -10.62 11.32
CA TYR A 226 -19.48 -10.31 11.39
C TYR A 226 -18.88 -10.15 9.99
N GLY A 227 -19.17 -11.09 9.08
CA GLY A 227 -18.73 -11.00 7.69
C GLY A 227 -19.23 -9.74 6.99
N ALA A 228 -20.52 -9.39 7.17
CA ALA A 228 -21.12 -8.19 6.56
C ALA A 228 -20.48 -6.90 7.10
N LEU A 229 -20.27 -6.81 8.41
CA LEU A 229 -19.59 -5.66 9.03
C LEU A 229 -18.14 -5.55 8.56
N ALA A 230 -17.41 -6.66 8.50
CA ALA A 230 -16.05 -6.69 7.96
C ALA A 230 -16.02 -6.22 6.50
N ALA A 231 -16.93 -6.72 5.65
CA ALA A 231 -17.01 -6.33 4.25
C ALA A 231 -17.27 -4.82 4.09
N LEU A 232 -18.16 -4.24 4.92
CA LEU A 232 -18.40 -2.79 4.92
C LEU A 232 -17.17 -1.99 5.36
N VAL A 233 -16.49 -2.43 6.42
CA VAL A 233 -15.29 -1.75 6.95
C VAL A 233 -14.17 -1.77 5.91
N PHE A 234 -13.85 -2.93 5.33
CA PHE A 234 -12.78 -3.03 4.33
C PHE A 234 -13.17 -2.38 3.00
N SER A 235 -14.45 -2.32 2.63
CA SER A 235 -14.92 -1.47 1.52
C SER A 235 -14.68 0.01 1.79
N GLY A 236 -14.91 0.46 3.03
CA GLY A 236 -14.59 1.82 3.48
C GLY A 236 -13.09 2.10 3.41
N TYR A 237 -12.25 1.17 3.86
CA TYR A 237 -10.79 1.29 3.73
C TYR A 237 -10.34 1.40 2.27
N ILE A 238 -10.86 0.59 1.35
CA ILE A 238 -10.54 0.71 -0.09
C ILE A 238 -10.80 2.13 -0.61
N LEU A 239 -11.92 2.76 -0.22
CA LEU A 239 -12.23 4.14 -0.60
C LEU A 239 -11.22 5.14 -0.03
N VAL A 240 -10.88 4.99 1.25
CA VAL A 240 -9.90 5.86 1.93
C VAL A 240 -8.52 5.68 1.34
N ASP A 241 -8.02 4.46 1.27
CA ASP A 241 -6.66 4.14 0.84
C ASP A 241 -6.46 4.49 -0.63
N THR A 242 -7.48 4.30 -1.47
CA THR A 242 -7.44 4.78 -2.86
C THR A 242 -7.30 6.30 -2.92
N GLN A 243 -8.00 7.06 -2.07
CA GLN A 243 -7.82 8.52 -2.02
C GLN A 243 -6.47 8.94 -1.41
N LEU A 244 -5.94 8.19 -0.44
CA LEU A 244 -4.60 8.43 0.10
C LEU A 244 -3.53 8.21 -0.97
N VAL A 245 -3.65 7.17 -1.79
CA VAL A 245 -2.78 6.90 -2.96
C VAL A 245 -2.83 8.04 -3.97
N MET A 246 -4.01 8.62 -4.20
CA MET A 246 -4.15 9.71 -5.18
C MET A 246 -3.63 11.07 -4.72
N ARG A 247 -3.63 11.33 -3.40
CA ARG A 247 -3.50 12.70 -2.89
C ARG A 247 -2.42 12.88 -1.82
N THR A 248 -2.30 11.93 -0.89
CA THR A 248 -1.68 12.19 0.42
C THR A 248 -0.32 11.52 0.58
N HIS A 249 -0.13 10.34 0.01
CA HIS A 249 1.16 9.63 0.11
C HIS A 249 2.31 10.46 -0.46
N HIS A 250 3.51 10.19 0.03
CA HIS A 250 4.72 10.68 -0.62
C HIS A 250 5.05 9.79 -1.84
N VAL A 251 5.66 10.36 -2.88
CA VAL A 251 5.92 9.68 -4.17
C VAL A 251 6.83 8.44 -4.03
N GLU A 252 7.59 8.35 -2.93
CA GLU A 252 8.47 7.21 -2.61
C GLU A 252 7.86 6.21 -1.61
N GLU A 253 6.57 6.31 -1.33
CA GLU A 253 5.84 5.41 -0.43
C GLU A 253 4.98 4.38 -1.17
N GLU A 254 5.34 4.04 -2.41
CA GLU A 254 4.51 3.17 -3.25
C GLU A 254 4.31 1.77 -2.66
N ILE A 255 5.31 1.27 -1.92
CA ILE A 255 5.25 -0.04 -1.26
C ILE A 255 4.26 -0.04 -0.10
N ALA A 256 4.26 1.00 0.74
CA ALA A 256 3.36 1.09 1.88
C ALA A 256 1.91 1.25 1.43
N ALA A 257 1.69 2.06 0.39
CA ALA A 257 0.39 2.25 -0.24
C ALA A 257 -0.12 0.92 -0.86
N ALA A 258 0.75 0.16 -1.53
CA ALA A 258 0.39 -1.14 -2.10
C ALA A 258 0.07 -2.19 -1.03
N ILE A 259 0.82 -2.25 0.07
CA ILE A 259 0.53 -3.17 1.19
C ILE A 259 -0.85 -2.88 1.79
N SER A 260 -1.19 -1.60 1.98
CA SER A 260 -2.46 -1.22 2.61
C SER A 260 -3.66 -1.62 1.73
N LEU A 261 -3.64 -1.25 0.44
CA LEU A 261 -4.65 -1.70 -0.53
C LEU A 261 -4.71 -3.22 -0.66
N TYR A 262 -3.57 -3.91 -0.61
CA TYR A 262 -3.53 -5.38 -0.67
C TYR A 262 -4.24 -6.00 0.54
N LEU A 263 -3.96 -5.52 1.75
CA LEU A 263 -4.61 -6.00 2.96
C LEU A 263 -6.12 -5.70 2.94
N ASP A 264 -6.54 -4.55 2.43
CA ASP A 264 -7.96 -4.23 2.29
C ASP A 264 -8.69 -5.21 1.37
N ILE A 265 -8.11 -5.53 0.22
CA ILE A 265 -8.68 -6.47 -0.74
C ILE A 265 -8.73 -7.89 -0.17
N ILE A 266 -7.64 -8.33 0.48
CA ILE A 266 -7.58 -9.67 1.09
C ILE A 266 -8.62 -9.80 2.21
N ASN A 267 -8.74 -8.79 3.07
CA ASN A 267 -9.73 -8.83 4.15
C ASN A 267 -11.17 -8.71 3.62
N LEU A 268 -11.42 -7.91 2.58
CA LEU A 268 -12.71 -7.90 1.90
C LEU A 268 -13.03 -9.28 1.30
N PHE A 269 -12.06 -9.93 0.67
CA PHE A 269 -12.20 -11.29 0.16
C PHE A 269 -12.57 -12.28 1.26
N LEU A 270 -11.85 -12.28 2.38
CA LEU A 270 -12.15 -13.15 3.53
C LEU A 270 -13.53 -12.88 4.13
N ALA A 271 -13.96 -11.61 4.17
CA ALA A 271 -15.28 -11.22 4.63
C ALA A 271 -16.38 -11.76 3.71
N ILE A 272 -16.24 -11.58 2.39
CA ILE A 272 -17.19 -12.10 1.39
C ILE A 272 -17.22 -13.64 1.41
N LEU A 273 -16.05 -14.28 1.48
CA LEU A 273 -15.92 -15.73 1.57
C LEU A 273 -16.69 -16.28 2.78
N ARG A 274 -16.57 -15.61 3.94
CA ARG A 274 -17.31 -15.95 5.16
C ARG A 274 -18.82 -15.79 4.99
N ILE A 275 -19.28 -14.68 4.38
CA ILE A 275 -20.71 -14.44 4.13
C ILE A 275 -21.30 -15.55 3.26
N LEU A 276 -20.64 -15.86 2.13
CA LEU A 276 -21.12 -16.87 1.19
C LEU A 276 -21.14 -18.27 1.82
N ASN A 277 -20.12 -18.61 2.62
CA ASN A 277 -20.09 -19.87 3.35
C ASN A 277 -21.22 -19.99 4.38
N SER A 278 -21.46 -18.94 5.16
CA SER A 278 -22.55 -18.91 6.13
C SER A 278 -23.93 -19.07 5.46
N GLN A 279 -24.12 -18.48 4.28
CA GLN A 279 -25.38 -18.63 3.52
C GLN A 279 -25.60 -20.03 2.97
N GLN A 280 -24.54 -20.76 2.60
CA GLN A 280 -24.67 -22.14 2.10
C GLN A 280 -24.99 -23.14 3.23
N GLN A 281 -24.60 -22.84 4.46
CA GLN A 281 -24.80 -23.72 5.62
C GLN A 281 -26.14 -23.52 6.35
N ASN A 282 -26.91 -22.46 6.01
CA ASN A 282 -28.25 -22.19 6.54
C ASN A 282 -29.33 -22.63 5.56
#